data_AF-A0A1B8FE82-F1
#
_entry.id   AF-A0A1B8FE82-F1
#
_cell.length_a   1.000
_cell.length_b   1.000
_cell.length_c   1.000
_cell.angle_alpha   90.00
_cell.angle_beta   90.00
_cell.angle_gamma   90.00
#
_symmetry.space_group_name_H-M   'P 1'
#
loop_
_entity.id
_entity.type
_entity.pdbx_description
1 polymer ?
#
loop_
_entity_poly.entity_id
_entity_poly.type
_entity_poly.pdbx_seq_one_letter_code
_entity_poly.pdbx_strand_id
1 'polypeptide(L)'
;MPLNSGTFLHTAARHSIDYCVLAFRTAPAAKWERHERRAGLGATTWTEFREWMKDSIIDPANRAFDAVTSYNNAQQRDGQSSEDFAAYLDSLEIELRIDNDELRRNTLYAKLREEI
;
A
#
# COMPACT_ATOMS: atom_id res chain seq x y z
N MET A 1 -29.89 22.23 7.24
CA MET A 1 -28.46 22.27 7.61
C MET A 1 -27.71 21.31 6.70
N PRO A 2 -26.74 21.75 5.88
CA PRO A 2 -25.94 20.81 5.10
C PRO A 2 -24.88 20.18 6.02
N LEU A 3 -24.87 18.84 6.07
CA LEU A 3 -23.80 18.10 6.73
C LEU A 3 -22.52 18.32 5.93
N ASN A 4 -21.51 18.86 6.61
CA ASN A 4 -20.23 19.23 6.03
C ASN A 4 -19.56 17.97 5.46
N SER A 5 -19.23 17.96 4.16
CA SER A 5 -18.71 16.79 3.45
C SER A 5 -17.43 16.22 4.07
N GLY A 6 -16.65 17.06 4.77
CA GLY A 6 -15.48 16.63 5.52
C GLY A 6 -15.79 15.73 6.72
N THR A 7 -16.95 15.90 7.36
CA THR A 7 -17.36 15.06 8.50
C THR A 7 -17.72 13.66 8.02
N PHE A 8 -18.45 13.53 6.90
CA PHE A 8 -18.86 12.24 6.33
C PHE A 8 -17.68 11.34 5.91
N LEU A 9 -16.67 11.94 5.25
CA LEU A 9 -15.46 11.22 4.85
C LEU A 9 -14.67 10.72 6.06
N HIS A 10 -14.64 11.52 7.13
CA HIS A 10 -14.00 11.16 8.37
C HIS A 10 -14.73 10.01 9.10
N THR A 11 -16.06 10.02 9.17
CA THR A 11 -16.82 8.94 9.81
C THR A 11 -16.73 7.62 9.03
N ALA A 12 -16.76 7.69 7.70
CA ALA A 12 -16.60 6.52 6.84
C ALA A 12 -15.20 5.89 7.00
N ALA A 13 -14.15 6.72 7.02
CA ALA A 13 -12.79 6.27 7.30
C ALA A 13 -12.70 5.59 8.67
N ARG A 14 -13.34 6.16 9.70
CA ARG A 14 -13.33 5.58 11.05
C ARG A 14 -13.96 4.19 11.11
N HIS A 15 -15.13 4.01 10.49
CA HIS A 15 -15.80 2.71 10.44
C HIS A 15 -14.97 1.64 9.72
N SER A 16 -14.29 2.00 8.62
CA SER A 16 -13.39 1.08 7.92
C SER A 16 -12.20 0.67 8.79
N ILE A 17 -11.61 1.60 9.53
CA ILE A 17 -10.52 1.33 10.48
C ILE A 17 -10.99 0.38 11.58
N ASP A 18 -12.11 0.70 12.24
CA ASP A 18 -12.63 -0.09 13.35
C ASP A 18 -12.97 -1.53 12.90
N TYR A 19 -13.54 -1.69 11.69
CA TYR A 19 -13.78 -3.01 11.09
C TYR A 19 -12.48 -3.81 10.88
N CYS A 20 -11.43 -3.18 10.35
CA CYS A 20 -10.14 -3.85 10.17
C CYS A 20 -9.49 -4.24 11.51
N VAL A 21 -9.59 -3.38 12.53
CA VAL A 21 -9.05 -3.66 13.87
C VAL A 21 -9.78 -4.83 14.53
N LEU A 22 -11.09 -4.95 14.35
CA LEU A 22 -11.88 -6.09 14.82
C LEU A 22 -11.43 -7.42 14.19
N ALA A 23 -10.95 -7.38 12.94
CA ALA A 23 -10.45 -8.56 12.24
C ALA A 23 -9.03 -8.96 12.67
N PHE A 24 -8.30 -8.10 13.38
CA PHE A 24 -6.96 -8.40 13.87
C PHE A 24 -6.98 -9.37 15.05
N ARG A 25 -5.99 -10.28 15.10
CA ARG A 25 -5.68 -11.01 16.33
C ARG A 25 -5.16 -10.02 17.40
N THR A 26 -5.06 -10.47 18.65
CA THR A 26 -4.79 -9.61 19.82
C THR A 26 -3.54 -8.72 19.71
N ALA A 27 -2.47 -9.18 19.06
CA ALA A 27 -1.20 -8.45 19.01
C ALA A 27 -1.22 -7.19 18.10
N PRO A 28 -1.70 -7.23 16.83
CA PRO A 28 -1.86 -6.01 16.03
C PRO A 28 -2.86 -5.01 16.62
N ALA A 29 -3.94 -5.47 17.26
CA ALA A 29 -4.93 -4.60 17.91
C ALA A 29 -4.29 -3.77 19.06
N ALA A 30 -3.49 -4.42 19.93
CA ALA A 30 -2.81 -3.72 21.01
C ALA A 30 -1.76 -2.70 20.52
N LYS A 31 -1.08 -2.99 19.40
CA LYS A 31 -0.16 -2.03 18.75
C LYS A 31 -0.92 -0.83 18.19
N TRP A 32 -2.09 -1.04 17.59
CA TRP A 32 -2.95 0.02 17.05
C TRP A 32 -3.44 0.96 18.15
N GLU A 33 -4.00 0.43 19.24
CA GLU A 33 -4.48 1.24 20.37
C GLU A 33 -3.38 2.13 20.96
N ARG A 34 -2.13 1.64 20.99
CA ARG A 34 -0.97 2.41 21.45
C ARG A 34 -0.58 3.51 20.46
N HIS A 35 -0.75 3.28 19.16
CA HIS A 35 -0.51 4.28 18.12
C HIS A 35 -1.56 5.38 18.16
N GLU A 36 -2.86 5.05 18.19
CA GLU A 36 -3.94 6.04 18.30
C GLU A 36 -3.82 6.92 19.55
N ARG A 37 -3.46 6.33 20.70
CA ARG A 37 -3.24 7.11 21.94
C ARG A 37 -2.12 8.13 21.82
N ARG A 38 -1.15 7.93 20.91
CA ARG A 38 -0.03 8.84 20.67
C ARG A 38 -0.33 9.87 19.58
N ALA A 39 -1.08 9.47 18.55
CA ALA A 39 -1.48 10.33 17.44
C ALA A 39 -2.67 11.26 17.79
N GLY A 40 -3.46 10.89 18.80
CA GLY A 40 -4.75 11.50 19.12
C GLY A 40 -5.89 10.64 18.61
N LEU A 41 -6.80 10.25 19.51
CA LEU A 41 -7.91 9.35 19.20
C LEU A 41 -8.77 9.93 18.05
N GLY A 42 -8.91 9.17 16.97
CA GLY A 42 -9.70 9.61 15.82
C GLY A 42 -9.01 10.62 14.91
N ALA A 43 -7.75 10.99 15.13
CA ALA A 43 -7.03 11.89 14.22
C ALA A 43 -6.49 11.17 12.97
N THR A 44 -6.39 9.84 13.00
CA THR A 44 -5.79 9.06 11.90
C THR A 44 -6.76 8.89 10.73
N THR A 45 -6.32 9.33 9.55
CA THR A 45 -7.03 9.14 8.28
C THR A 45 -6.91 7.70 7.77
N TRP A 46 -7.77 7.33 6.81
CA TRP A 46 -7.71 6.00 6.18
C TRP A 46 -6.36 5.72 5.48
N THR A 47 -5.74 6.75 4.89
CA THR A 47 -4.43 6.60 4.24
C THR A 47 -3.34 6.34 5.26
N GLU A 48 -3.30 7.11 6.36
CA GLU A 48 -2.34 6.90 7.44
C GLU A 48 -2.51 5.54 8.12
N PHE A 49 -3.76 5.08 8.29
CA PHE A 49 -4.03 3.75 8.83
C PHE A 49 -3.48 2.62 7.94
N ARG A 50 -3.66 2.73 6.62
CA ARG A 50 -3.13 1.74 5.67
C ARG A 50 -1.61 1.68 5.71
N GLU A 51 -0.95 2.83 5.75
CA GLU A 51 0.51 2.90 5.87
C GLU A 51 0.98 2.32 7.22
N TRP A 52 0.34 2.71 8.33
CA TRP A 52 0.63 2.13 9.65
C TRP A 52 0.45 0.61 9.69
N MET A 53 -0.60 0.09 9.06
CA MET A 53 -0.88 -1.35 9.02
C MET A 53 0.24 -2.08 8.29
N LYS A 54 0.67 -1.57 7.14
CA LYS A 54 1.81 -2.15 6.42
C LYS A 54 3.06 -2.13 7.30
N ASP A 55 3.38 -0.99 7.92
CA ASP A 55 4.55 -0.78 8.79
C ASP A 55 4.53 -1.63 10.06
N SER A 56 3.35 -2.03 10.51
CA SER A 56 3.18 -2.86 11.69
C SER A 56 3.37 -4.36 11.43
N ILE A 57 3.32 -4.78 10.16
CA ILE A 57 3.46 -6.17 9.72
C ILE A 57 4.88 -6.44 9.21
N ILE A 58 5.46 -5.51 8.44
CA ILE A 58 6.80 -5.63 7.85
C ILE A 58 7.59 -4.36 8.19
N ASP A 59 8.81 -4.52 8.70
CA ASP A 59 9.73 -3.41 8.94
C ASP A 59 9.87 -2.56 7.65
N PRO A 60 9.66 -1.23 7.70
CA PRO A 60 9.69 -0.39 6.51
C PRO A 60 10.99 -0.50 5.70
N ALA A 61 12.14 -0.69 6.38
CA ALA A 61 13.42 -0.83 5.71
C ALA A 61 13.53 -2.17 4.96
N ASN A 62 13.01 -3.25 5.56
CA ASN A 62 12.94 -4.54 4.90
C ASN A 62 11.98 -4.51 3.71
N ARG A 63 10.86 -3.79 3.83
CA ARG A 63 9.89 -3.67 2.74
C ARG A 63 10.45 -2.91 1.54
N ALA A 64 11.12 -1.77 1.78
CA ALA A 64 11.78 -1.04 0.72
C ALA A 64 12.87 -1.88 0.05
N PHE A 65 13.65 -2.63 0.84
CA PHE A 65 14.66 -3.55 0.32
C PHE A 65 14.05 -4.68 -0.52
N ASP A 66 12.96 -5.28 -0.06
CA ASP A 66 12.23 -6.33 -0.76
C ASP A 66 11.59 -5.80 -2.05
N ALA A 67 11.06 -4.58 -2.03
CA ALA A 67 10.50 -3.91 -3.20
C ALA A 67 11.59 -3.61 -4.24
N VAL A 68 12.75 -3.09 -3.84
CA VAL A 68 13.90 -2.89 -4.73
C VAL A 68 14.36 -4.22 -5.33
N THR A 69 14.51 -5.24 -4.50
CA THR A 69 14.94 -6.58 -4.95
C THR A 69 13.94 -7.17 -5.93
N SER A 70 12.65 -7.08 -5.61
CA SER A 70 11.56 -7.57 -6.46
C SER A 70 11.49 -6.79 -7.78
N TYR A 71 11.62 -5.46 -7.75
CA TYR A 71 11.60 -4.62 -8.95
C TYR A 71 12.77 -4.92 -9.89
N ASN A 72 13.98 -5.07 -9.33
CA ASN A 72 15.16 -5.41 -10.11
C ASN A 72 15.03 -6.79 -10.77
N ASN A 73 14.54 -7.78 -10.02
CA ASN A 73 14.41 -9.16 -10.50
C ASN A 73 13.12 -9.43 -11.28
N ALA A 74 12.18 -8.49 -11.31
CA ALA A 74 10.91 -8.66 -12.00
C ALA A 74 11.13 -8.95 -13.49
N GLN A 75 10.49 -10.01 -13.94
CA GLN A 75 10.36 -10.45 -15.33
C GLN A 75 8.94 -11.02 -15.48
N GLN A 76 8.32 -10.83 -16.63
CA GLN A 76 7.02 -11.43 -16.91
C GLN A 76 7.14 -12.96 -16.84
N ARG A 77 6.30 -13.60 -16.01
CA ARG A 77 6.30 -15.05 -15.82
C ARG A 77 5.63 -15.77 -16.99
N ASP A 78 5.96 -17.05 -17.17
CA ASP A 78 5.29 -17.93 -18.13
C ASP A 78 3.79 -17.99 -17.84
N GLY A 79 2.97 -17.66 -18.85
CA GLY A 79 1.52 -17.65 -18.74
C GLY A 79 0.93 -16.44 -17.98
N GLN A 80 1.74 -15.49 -17.51
CA GLN A 80 1.26 -14.24 -16.95
C GLN A 80 0.90 -13.28 -18.09
N SER A 81 -0.29 -12.66 -18.04
CA SER A 81 -0.66 -11.63 -19.02
C SER A 81 0.22 -10.39 -18.87
N SER A 82 0.38 -9.62 -19.95
CA SER A 82 1.11 -8.34 -19.92
C SER A 82 0.43 -7.32 -18.99
N GLU A 83 -0.89 -7.34 -18.90
CA GLU A 83 -1.68 -6.49 -18.00
C GLU A 83 -1.43 -6.84 -16.52
N ASP A 84 -1.46 -8.13 -16.16
CA ASP A 84 -1.17 -8.58 -14.79
C ASP A 84 0.28 -8.26 -14.39
N PHE A 85 1.21 -8.36 -15.34
CA PHE A 85 2.60 -8.00 -15.10
C PHE A 85 2.78 -6.49 -14.93
N ALA A 86 2.12 -5.68 -15.77
CA ALA A 86 2.14 -4.22 -15.64
C ALA A 86 1.55 -3.76 -14.29
N ALA A 87 0.44 -4.37 -13.84
CA ALA A 87 -0.15 -4.08 -12.54
C ALA A 87 0.78 -4.46 -11.36
N TYR A 88 1.52 -5.57 -11.50
CA TYR A 88 2.54 -5.94 -10.51
C TYR A 88 3.68 -4.93 -10.46
N LEU A 89 4.23 -4.52 -11.61
CA LEU A 89 5.26 -3.50 -11.68
C LEU A 89 4.78 -2.15 -11.12
N ASP A 90 3.56 -1.72 -11.45
CA ASP A 90 2.95 -0.50 -10.93
C ASP A 90 2.91 -0.50 -9.39
N SER A 91 2.55 -1.64 -8.78
CA SER A 91 2.54 -1.76 -7.32
C SER A 91 3.91 -1.55 -6.68
N LEU A 92 4.98 -2.05 -7.32
CA LEU A 92 6.36 -1.86 -6.87
C LEU A 92 6.85 -0.43 -7.10
N GLU A 93 6.47 0.20 -8.21
CA GLU A 93 6.84 1.56 -8.55
C GLU A 93 6.22 2.58 -7.59
N ILE A 94 4.96 2.36 -7.18
CA ILE A 94 4.29 3.16 -6.15
C ILE A 94 5.06 3.05 -4.81
N GLU A 95 5.48 1.85 -4.44
CA GLU A 95 6.23 1.61 -3.21
C GLU A 95 7.62 2.23 -3.23
N LEU A 96 8.30 2.18 -4.38
CA LEU A 96 9.60 2.81 -4.61
C LEU A 96 9.53 4.31 -4.90
N ARG A 97 8.32 4.88 -5.01
CA ARG A 97 8.06 6.27 -5.38
C ARG A 97 8.69 6.66 -6.72
N ILE A 98 8.63 5.75 -7.69
CA ILE A 98 9.06 6.01 -9.06
C ILE A 98 7.90 6.71 -9.79
N ASP A 99 8.09 7.97 -10.14
CA ASP A 99 7.07 8.83 -10.77
C ASP A 99 7.42 9.25 -12.22
N ASN A 100 8.57 8.79 -12.74
CA ASN A 100 8.99 9.11 -14.10
C ASN A 100 8.37 8.14 -15.13
N ASP A 101 7.35 8.60 -15.85
CA ASP A 101 6.62 7.80 -16.85
C ASP A 101 7.49 7.20 -17.96
N GLU A 102 8.55 7.90 -18.38
CA GLU A 102 9.48 7.37 -19.39
C GLU A 102 10.29 6.19 -18.85
N LEU A 103 10.80 6.32 -17.62
CA LEU A 103 11.49 5.24 -16.93
C LEU A 103 10.57 4.03 -16.73
N ARG A 104 9.34 4.26 -16.25
CA ARG A 104 8.35 3.21 -16.01
C ARG A 104 8.02 2.44 -17.29
N ARG A 105 7.78 3.15 -18.38
CA ARG A 105 7.51 2.56 -19.70
C ARG A 105 8.71 1.76 -20.22
N ASN A 106 9.92 2.32 -20.15
CA ASN A 106 11.13 1.65 -20.61
C ASN A 106 11.42 0.39 -19.79
N THR A 107 11.21 0.45 -18.47
CA THR A 107 11.37 -0.71 -17.58
C THR A 107 10.34 -1.79 -17.88
N LEU A 108 9.08 -1.42 -18.12
CA LEU A 108 8.05 -2.38 -18.54
C LEU A 108 8.49 -3.11 -19.81
N TYR A 109 8.84 -2.38 -20.88
CA TYR A 109 9.28 -3.01 -22.13
C TYR A 109 10.51 -3.90 -21.98
N ALA A 110 11.48 -3.51 -21.13
CA ALA A 110 12.69 -4.30 -20.90
C ALA A 110 12.45 -5.60 -20.10
N LYS A 111 11.29 -5.74 -19.43
CA LYS A 111 10.96 -6.89 -18.55
C LYS A 111 9.81 -7.74 -19.07
N LEU A 112 9.18 -7.32 -20.17
CA LEU A 112 8.22 -8.12 -20.91
C LEU A 112 8.94 -9.24 -21.66
N ARG A 113 8.25 -10.36 -21.87
CA ARG A 113 8.77 -11.44 -22.73
C ARG A 113 8.67 -11.04 -24.19
N GLU A 114 9.58 -11.58 -25.02
CA GLU A 114 9.60 -11.36 -26.48
C GLU A 114 8.38 -11.96 -27.21
N GLU A 115 7.55 -12.77 -26.55
CA GLU A 115 6.35 -13.40 -27.15
C GLU A 115 5.13 -12.45 -27.30
N ILE A 116 5.36 -11.14 -27.36
CA ILE A 116 4.31 -10.13 -27.58
C ILE A 116 4.26 -9.72 -29.04
#